data_AF-A0A0D2MW45-F1
#
_entry.id   AF-A0A0D2MW45-F1
#
_cell.length_a   1.000
_cell.length_b   1.000
_cell.length_c   1.000
_cell.angle_alpha   90.00
_cell.angle_beta   90.00
_cell.angle_gamma   90.00
#
_symmetry.space_group_name_H-M   'P 1'
#
loop_
_entity.id
_entity.type
_entity.pdbx_description
1 polymer ?
#
loop_
_entity_poly.entity_id
_entity_poly.type
_entity_poly.pdbx_seq_one_letter_code
_entity_poly.pdbx_strand_id
1 'polypeptide(L)'
;MSSLLRRCVPDPPLLRQETEACHTQLSLLLHLASGAGCSEAERVVEAQRRLEALTFGVLERFANGAPPSGQQQQQQQQPARPPASTELVAFAPLVTSALKALAAAGDGAFRRQLPDLFPVLARLVQCDHATPDVQRALSDLLMGRVGPLLGSGDAVTQAGSGALLAATSCG
;
A
#
# COMPACT_ATOMS: atom_id res chain seq x y z
N MET A 1 27.17 27.90 43.42
CA MET A 1 26.46 26.80 44.12
C MET A 1 26.51 25.56 43.26
N SER A 2 27.11 24.51 43.82
CA SER A 2 26.82 23.10 43.48
C SER A 2 27.23 22.58 42.10
N SER A 3 28.54 22.59 41.86
CA SER A 3 29.22 21.58 41.04
C SER A 3 29.05 20.20 41.69
N LEU A 4 27.95 19.51 41.39
CA LEU A 4 27.80 18.08 41.67
C LEU A 4 28.58 17.29 40.60
N LEU A 5 29.90 17.33 40.74
CA LEU A 5 30.79 16.26 40.32
C LEU A 5 30.31 14.99 41.03
N ARG A 6 29.35 14.29 40.41
CA ARG A 6 29.12 12.87 40.68
C ARG A 6 30.45 12.19 40.40
N ARG A 7 31.19 11.88 41.46
CA ARG A 7 32.21 10.86 41.41
C ARG A 7 31.48 9.57 41.07
N CYS A 8 31.39 9.25 39.78
CA CYS A 8 31.21 7.88 39.36
C CYS A 8 32.51 7.18 39.74
N VAL A 9 32.58 6.69 40.99
CA VAL A 9 33.38 5.50 41.24
C VAL A 9 32.72 4.45 40.35
N PRO A 10 33.41 3.94 39.33
CA PRO A 10 32.83 2.89 38.53
C PRO A 10 32.76 1.68 39.45
N ASP A 11 31.58 1.37 39.98
CA ASP A 11 31.40 0.08 40.60
C ASP A 11 31.71 -0.95 39.50
N PRO A 12 32.78 -1.75 39.64
CA PRO A 12 33.15 -2.72 38.61
C PRO A 12 31.98 -3.61 38.15
N PRO A 13 30.98 -3.98 38.99
CA PRO A 13 29.80 -4.68 38.49
C PRO A 13 28.84 -3.81 37.67
N LEU A 14 28.67 -2.52 37.99
CA LEU A 14 27.76 -1.63 37.25
C LEU A 14 28.32 -1.28 35.87
N LEU A 15 29.61 -0.95 35.77
CA LEU A 15 30.26 -0.76 34.46
C LEU A 15 30.19 -2.02 33.60
N ARG A 16 30.33 -3.20 34.22
CA ARG A 16 30.19 -4.47 33.50
C ARG A 16 28.77 -4.63 32.97
N GLN A 17 27.75 -4.30 33.75
CA GLN A 17 26.36 -4.36 33.32
C GLN A 17 26.07 -3.37 32.19
N GLU A 18 26.57 -2.13 32.27
CA GLU A 18 26.44 -1.14 31.20
C GLU A 18 27.13 -1.61 29.91
N THR A 19 28.32 -2.19 30.03
CA THR A 19 29.07 -2.74 28.89
C THR A 19 28.32 -3.91 28.25
N GLU A 20 27.75 -4.80 29.07
CA GLU A 20 26.95 -5.94 28.61
C GLU A 20 25.65 -5.50 27.94
N ALA A 21 24.98 -4.47 28.48
CA ALA A 21 23.80 -3.86 27.87
C ALA A 21 24.14 -3.21 26.52
N CYS A 22 25.21 -2.43 26.45
CA CYS A 22 25.68 -1.82 25.21
C CYS A 22 26.07 -2.87 24.16
N HIS A 23 26.78 -3.93 24.57
CA HIS A 23 27.16 -5.02 23.68
C HIS A 23 25.94 -5.79 23.17
N THR A 24 24.97 -6.06 24.05
CA THR A 24 23.70 -6.69 23.67
C THR A 24 22.93 -5.82 22.69
N GLN A 25 22.83 -4.52 22.95
CA GLN A 25 22.16 -3.57 22.06
C GLN A 25 22.86 -3.48 20.70
N LEU A 26 24.19 -3.40 20.66
CA LEU A 26 24.95 -3.44 19.40
C LEU A 26 24.76 -4.77 18.66
N SER A 27 24.79 -5.90 19.36
CA SER A 27 24.57 -7.21 18.77
C SER A 27 23.17 -7.35 18.19
N LEU A 28 22.14 -6.84 18.88
CA LEU A 28 20.76 -6.80 18.38
C LEU A 28 20.64 -5.88 17.17
N LEU A 29 21.23 -4.67 17.21
CA LEU A 29 21.23 -3.75 16.07
C LEU A 29 21.94 -4.35 14.86
N LEU A 30 23.07 -5.02 15.09
CA LEU A 30 23.81 -5.71 14.03
C LEU A 30 23.01 -6.90 13.49
N HIS A 31 22.34 -7.68 14.35
CA HIS A 31 21.43 -8.75 13.94
C HIS A 31 20.18 -8.25 13.22
N LEU A 32 19.66 -7.07 13.52
CA LEU A 32 18.54 -6.48 12.79
C LEU A 32 19.01 -5.92 11.44
N ALA A 33 20.23 -5.38 11.38
CA ALA A 33 20.84 -4.90 10.15
C ALA A 33 21.29 -6.05 9.23
N SER A 34 21.79 -7.15 9.78
CA SER A 34 22.28 -8.33 9.04
C SER A 34 21.22 -9.42 8.86
N GLY A 35 20.37 -9.61 9.86
CA GLY A 35 19.17 -10.44 9.87
C GLY A 35 17.94 -9.72 9.32
N ALA A 36 18.12 -8.54 8.72
CA ALA A 36 17.42 -8.20 7.49
C ALA A 36 17.85 -9.19 6.37
N GLY A 37 17.71 -10.49 6.62
CA GLY A 37 17.85 -11.57 5.65
C GLY A 37 16.69 -11.59 4.66
N CYS A 38 15.73 -10.69 4.82
CA CYS A 38 14.88 -10.28 3.73
C CYS A 38 15.73 -9.65 2.66
N SER A 39 15.93 -10.39 1.58
CA SER A 39 16.41 -9.81 0.34
C SER A 39 15.64 -8.53 0.03
N GLU A 40 16.28 -7.60 -0.67
CA GLU A 40 15.61 -6.39 -1.16
C GLU A 40 14.28 -6.75 -1.85
N ALA A 41 14.24 -7.88 -2.56
CA ALA A 41 13.04 -8.44 -3.16
C ALA A 41 11.94 -8.79 -2.16
N GLU A 42 12.23 -9.44 -1.03
CA GLU A 42 11.22 -9.73 0.00
C GLU A 42 10.65 -8.45 0.63
N ARG A 43 11.50 -7.44 0.83
CA ARG A 43 11.05 -6.13 1.34
C ARG A 43 10.15 -5.41 0.34
N VAL A 44 10.47 -5.51 -0.95
CA VAL A 44 9.65 -4.94 -2.04
C VAL A 44 8.30 -5.66 -2.11
N VAL A 45 8.27 -6.99 -2.02
CA VAL A 45 7.04 -7.79 -2.03
C VAL A 45 6.15 -7.45 -0.83
N GLU A 46 6.71 -7.36 0.37
CA GLU A 46 5.95 -7.00 1.57
C GLU A 46 5.46 -5.54 1.52
N ALA A 47 6.28 -4.62 1.01
CA ALA A 47 5.88 -3.23 0.80
C ALA A 47 4.73 -3.12 -0.23
N GLN A 48 4.80 -3.88 -1.33
CA GLN A 48 3.75 -3.95 -2.33
C GLN A 48 2.46 -4.51 -1.75
N ARG A 49 2.53 -5.61 -0.98
CA ARG A 49 1.38 -6.21 -0.31
C ARG A 49 0.70 -5.23 0.67
N ARG A 50 1.50 -4.49 1.44
CA ARG A 50 0.98 -3.45 2.35
C ARG A 50 0.33 -2.30 1.60
N LEU A 51 0.95 -1.86 0.50
CA LEU A 51 0.40 -0.79 -0.34
C LEU A 51 -0.96 -1.21 -0.93
N GLU A 52 -1.05 -2.43 -1.43
CA GLU A 52 -2.28 -3.03 -1.94
C GLU A 52 -3.38 -3.08 -0.87
N ALA A 53 -3.06 -3.58 0.34
CA ALA A 53 -4.00 -3.65 1.45
C ALA A 53 -4.49 -2.26 1.93
N LEU A 54 -3.58 -1.28 2.03
CA LEU A 54 -3.92 0.09 2.39
C LEU A 54 -4.81 0.75 1.34
N THR A 55 -4.47 0.54 0.07
CA THR A 55 -5.24 1.09 -1.05
C THR A 55 -6.66 0.52 -1.03
N PHE A 56 -6.81 -0.80 -0.87
CA PHE A 56 -8.11 -1.44 -0.74
C PHE A 56 -8.91 -0.89 0.44
N GLY A 57 -8.30 -0.80 1.62
CA GLY A 57 -8.97 -0.28 2.83
C GLY A 57 -9.41 1.18 2.70
N VAL A 58 -8.64 2.02 2.00
CA VAL A 58 -9.02 3.41 1.70
C VAL A 58 -10.25 3.46 0.80
N LEU A 59 -10.27 2.67 -0.28
CA LEU A 59 -11.40 2.62 -1.22
C LEU A 59 -12.66 2.05 -0.56
N GLU A 60 -12.52 0.96 0.20
CA GLU A 60 -13.62 0.33 0.92
C GLU A 60 -14.22 1.28 1.95
N ARG A 61 -13.37 1.98 2.72
CA ARG A 61 -13.84 2.98 3.69
C ARG A 61 -14.62 4.11 3.01
N PHE A 62 -14.16 4.59 1.86
CA PHE A 62 -14.87 5.65 1.14
C PHE A 62 -16.18 5.15 0.51
N ALA A 63 -16.21 3.91 0.01
CA ALA A 63 -17.39 3.25 -0.55
C ALA A 63 -18.44 2.87 0.51
N ASN A 64 -18.01 2.57 1.73
CA ASN A 64 -18.88 2.30 2.88
C ASN A 64 -19.46 3.59 3.51
N GLY A 65 -18.91 4.76 3.17
CA GLY A 65 -19.25 6.01 3.83
C GLY A 65 -18.73 6.06 5.28
N ALA A 66 -19.16 7.08 6.03
CA ALA A 66 -18.85 7.14 7.45
C ALA A 66 -19.55 5.98 8.17
N PRO A 67 -18.90 5.32 9.15
CA PRO A 67 -19.55 4.27 9.92
C PRO A 67 -20.83 4.84 10.55
N PRO A 68 -21.95 4.10 10.53
CA PRO A 68 -23.15 4.54 11.24
C PRO A 68 -22.75 4.75 12.69
N SER A 69 -23.09 5.92 13.24
CA SER A 69 -22.67 6.39 14.56
C SER A 69 -23.20 5.55 15.75
N GLY A 70 -23.57 4.28 15.53
CA GLY A 70 -24.18 3.37 16.50
C GLY A 70 -23.22 2.47 17.30
N GLN A 71 -21.91 2.54 17.11
CA GLN A 71 -20.94 1.73 17.89
C GLN A 71 -19.90 2.55 18.66
N GLN A 72 -20.18 3.82 18.95
CA GLN A 72 -19.43 4.60 19.95
C GLN A 72 -20.30 4.89 21.18
N GLN A 73 -20.81 3.83 21.81
CA GLN A 73 -21.07 3.90 23.25
C GLN A 73 -19.71 3.77 23.94
N GLN A 74 -19.29 4.85 24.61
CA GLN A 74 -18.03 5.03 25.35
C GLN A 74 -16.86 5.59 24.53
N GLN A 75 -16.85 6.91 24.30
CA GLN A 75 -15.80 7.73 24.91
C GLN A 75 -16.15 9.22 24.85
N GLN A 76 -15.97 9.82 26.02
CA GLN A 76 -16.26 11.18 26.40
C GLN A 76 -15.54 12.22 25.52
N GLN A 77 -16.23 13.35 25.29
CA GLN A 77 -15.65 14.67 25.06
C GLN A 77 -14.54 14.77 23.99
N GLN A 78 -14.91 14.62 22.72
CA GLN A 78 -14.11 15.17 21.61
C GLN A 78 -14.82 16.39 21.02
N PRO A 79 -14.08 17.47 20.69
CA PRO A 79 -14.67 18.68 20.11
C PRO A 79 -15.35 18.33 18.78
N ALA A 80 -16.45 19.03 18.49
CA ALA A 80 -17.37 18.84 17.37
C ALA A 80 -16.76 18.10 16.17
N ARG A 81 -17.05 16.80 16.11
CA ARG A 81 -16.71 15.98 14.95
C ARG A 81 -17.45 16.55 13.73
N PRO A 82 -16.76 16.87 12.61
CA PRO A 82 -17.42 17.34 11.40
C PRO A 82 -18.48 16.32 10.93
N PRO A 83 -19.56 16.77 10.27
CA PRO A 83 -20.57 15.85 9.76
C PRO A 83 -19.92 14.79 8.86
N ALA A 84 -20.42 13.57 8.92
CA ALA A 84 -19.91 12.42 8.16
C ALA A 84 -19.59 12.71 6.68
N SER A 85 -20.38 13.58 6.04
CA SER A 85 -20.18 14.01 4.66
C SER A 85 -18.95 14.89 4.45
N THR A 86 -18.63 15.80 5.36
CA THR A 86 -17.43 16.66 5.24
C THR A 86 -16.15 15.89 5.55
N GLU A 87 -16.20 14.89 6.44
CA GLU A 87 -15.09 13.95 6.65
C GLU A 87 -14.78 13.15 5.38
N LEU A 88 -15.81 12.67 4.68
CA LEU A 88 -15.64 11.94 3.42
C LEU A 88 -15.11 12.85 2.31
N VAL A 89 -15.60 14.08 2.20
CA VAL A 89 -15.08 15.06 1.23
C VAL A 89 -13.60 15.38 1.49
N ALA A 90 -13.19 15.51 2.76
CA ALA A 90 -11.78 15.68 3.13
C ALA A 90 -10.93 14.43 2.82
N PHE A 91 -11.55 13.24 2.73
CA PHE A 91 -10.90 11.98 2.38
C PHE A 91 -10.72 11.78 0.86
N ALA A 92 -11.46 12.52 0.03
CA ALA A 92 -11.41 12.45 -1.43
C ALA A 92 -10.01 12.54 -2.09
N PRO A 93 -9.07 13.41 -1.64
CA PRO A 93 -7.72 13.44 -2.21
C PRO A 93 -6.94 12.13 -1.97
N LEU A 94 -7.15 11.48 -0.83
CA LEU A 94 -6.53 10.19 -0.51
C LEU A 94 -7.11 9.05 -1.36
N VAL A 95 -8.41 9.11 -1.64
CA VAL A 95 -9.06 8.14 -2.55
C VAL A 95 -8.56 8.33 -3.98
N THR A 96 -8.42 9.58 -4.42
CA THR A 96 -7.86 9.91 -5.73
C THR A 96 -6.43 9.40 -5.87
N SER A 97 -5.59 9.54 -4.84
CA SER A 97 -4.22 9.00 -4.89
C SER A 97 -4.19 7.48 -4.88
N ALA A 98 -5.09 6.82 -4.14
CA ALA A 98 -5.25 5.37 -4.14
C ALA A 98 -5.67 4.83 -5.52
N LEU A 99 -6.65 5.48 -6.18
CA LEU A 99 -7.05 5.12 -7.56
C LEU A 99 -5.90 5.29 -8.55
N LYS A 100 -5.14 6.39 -8.46
CA LYS A 100 -3.96 6.60 -9.32
C LYS A 100 -2.86 5.55 -9.07
N ALA A 101 -2.64 5.15 -7.81
CA ALA A 101 -1.69 4.09 -7.48
C ALA A 101 -2.10 2.74 -8.10
N LEU A 102 -3.40 2.41 -8.08
CA LEU A 102 -3.93 1.21 -8.75
C LEU A 102 -3.78 1.27 -10.28
N ALA A 103 -4.04 2.44 -10.87
CA ALA A 103 -3.86 2.65 -12.31
C ALA A 103 -2.39 2.47 -12.73
N ALA A 104 -1.44 2.84 -11.87
CA ALA A 104 0.00 2.70 -12.09
C ALA A 104 0.57 1.31 -11.72
N ALA A 105 -0.21 0.42 -11.11
CA ALA A 105 0.26 -0.92 -10.73
C ALA A 105 0.67 -1.78 -11.94
N GLY A 106 1.30 -2.94 -11.74
CA GLY A 106 1.53 -3.88 -12.84
C GLY A 106 0.24 -4.57 -13.29
N ASP A 107 0.06 -4.81 -14.59
CA ASP A 107 -1.15 -5.46 -15.16
C ASP A 107 -1.45 -6.81 -14.52
N GLY A 108 -0.41 -7.60 -14.21
CA GLY A 108 -0.54 -8.90 -13.56
C GLY A 108 -1.01 -8.81 -12.10
N ALA A 109 -0.57 -7.79 -11.36
CA ALA A 109 -1.02 -7.56 -9.99
C ALA A 109 -2.48 -7.09 -9.96
N PHE A 110 -2.81 -6.12 -10.80
CA PHE A 110 -4.16 -5.58 -10.93
C PHE A 110 -5.17 -6.66 -11.32
N ARG A 111 -4.86 -7.51 -12.30
CA ARG A 111 -5.73 -8.63 -12.73
C ARG A 111 -6.04 -9.62 -11.60
N ARG A 112 -5.06 -9.92 -10.73
CA ARG A 112 -5.26 -10.83 -9.59
C ARG A 112 -6.20 -10.24 -8.53
N GLN A 113 -6.15 -8.92 -8.35
CA GLN A 113 -6.95 -8.21 -7.34
C GLN A 113 -8.30 -7.72 -7.88
N LEU A 114 -8.48 -7.71 -9.20
CA LEU A 114 -9.70 -7.29 -9.87
C LEU A 114 -10.99 -7.91 -9.30
N PRO A 115 -11.11 -9.24 -9.04
CA PRO A 115 -12.35 -9.80 -8.53
C PRO A 115 -12.78 -9.21 -7.18
N ASP A 116 -11.82 -8.88 -6.31
CA ASP A 116 -12.08 -8.30 -4.99
C ASP A 116 -12.27 -6.77 -5.09
N LEU A 117 -11.53 -6.11 -5.99
CA LEU A 117 -11.61 -4.66 -6.19
C LEU A 117 -12.88 -4.23 -6.93
N PHE A 118 -13.35 -5.01 -7.90
CA PHE A 118 -14.49 -4.66 -8.74
C PHE A 118 -15.77 -4.31 -7.96
N PRO A 119 -16.23 -5.09 -6.96
CA PRO A 119 -17.40 -4.71 -6.17
C PRO A 119 -17.18 -3.38 -5.41
N VAL A 120 -15.96 -3.10 -4.94
CA VAL A 120 -15.63 -1.82 -4.30
C VAL A 120 -15.71 -0.68 -5.31
N LEU A 121 -15.13 -0.85 -6.50
CA LEU A 121 -15.21 0.14 -7.59
C LEU A 121 -16.67 0.40 -8.00
N ALA A 122 -17.49 -0.63 -8.14
CA ALA A 122 -18.90 -0.50 -8.48
C ALA A 122 -19.69 0.30 -7.42
N ARG A 123 -19.35 0.12 -6.14
CA ARG A 123 -19.92 0.91 -5.05
C ARG A 123 -19.44 2.35 -5.05
N LEU A 124 -18.17 2.61 -5.41
CA LEU A 124 -17.65 3.97 -5.58
C LEU A 124 -18.39 4.73 -6.68
N VAL A 125 -18.77 4.08 -7.78
CA VAL A 125 -19.59 4.70 -8.84
C VAL A 125 -20.95 5.16 -8.29
N GLN A 126 -21.52 4.41 -7.34
CA GLN A 126 -22.83 4.68 -6.73
C GLN A 126 -22.77 5.68 -5.56
N CYS A 127 -21.60 6.20 -5.20
CA CYS A 127 -21.46 7.13 -4.09
C CYS A 127 -21.88 8.56 -4.48
N ASP A 128 -22.96 9.06 -3.88
CA ASP A 128 -23.43 10.45 -4.07
C ASP A 128 -22.44 11.50 -3.52
N HIS A 129 -21.57 11.12 -2.58
CA HIS A 129 -20.53 11.97 -1.98
C HIS A 129 -19.19 11.95 -2.73
N ALA A 130 -19.12 11.27 -3.88
CA ALA A 130 -17.90 11.24 -4.68
C ALA A 130 -17.64 12.60 -5.34
N THR A 131 -16.48 13.19 -5.08
CA THR A 131 -16.06 14.44 -5.71
C THR A 131 -15.77 14.22 -7.21
N PRO A 132 -15.83 15.27 -8.05
CA PRO A 132 -15.55 15.13 -9.49
C PRO A 132 -14.15 14.58 -9.77
N ASP A 133 -13.18 14.85 -8.91
CA ASP A 133 -11.81 14.32 -9.05
C ASP A 133 -11.73 12.82 -8.79
N VAL A 134 -12.51 12.30 -7.82
CA VAL A 134 -12.62 10.86 -7.55
C VAL A 134 -13.31 10.17 -8.74
N GLN A 135 -14.38 10.75 -9.28
CA GLN A 135 -15.10 10.21 -10.44
C GLN A 135 -14.23 10.20 -11.70
N ARG A 136 -13.43 11.25 -11.94
CA ARG A 136 -12.48 11.30 -13.05
C ARG A 136 -11.39 10.25 -12.90
N ALA A 137 -10.76 10.15 -11.73
CA ALA A 137 -9.72 9.14 -11.48
C ALA A 137 -10.26 7.70 -11.58
N LEU A 138 -11.51 7.48 -11.16
CA LEU A 138 -12.20 6.20 -11.30
C LEU A 138 -12.45 5.87 -12.78
N SER A 139 -12.91 6.85 -13.55
CA SER A 139 -13.14 6.70 -15.00
C SER A 139 -11.84 6.39 -15.75
N ASP A 140 -10.77 7.13 -15.45
CA ASP A 140 -9.44 6.91 -16.04
C ASP A 140 -8.91 5.50 -15.72
N LEU A 141 -9.09 5.03 -14.48
CA LEU A 141 -8.72 3.68 -14.07
C LEU A 141 -9.51 2.62 -14.84
N LEU A 142 -10.83 2.75 -14.91
CA LEU A 142 -11.69 1.78 -15.59
C LEU A 142 -11.41 1.74 -17.09
N MET A 143 -11.26 2.90 -17.75
CA MET A 143 -10.94 2.97 -19.17
C MET A 143 -9.54 2.43 -19.47
N GLY A 144 -8.55 2.80 -18.65
CA GLY A 144 -7.15 2.40 -18.88
C GLY A 144 -6.87 0.94 -18.55
N ARG A 145 -7.61 0.34 -17.61
CA ARG A 145 -7.26 -0.98 -17.04
C ARG A 145 -8.33 -2.04 -17.19
N VAL A 146 -9.61 -1.67 -17.20
CA VAL A 146 -10.71 -2.63 -17.43
C VAL A 146 -11.10 -2.67 -18.90
N GLY A 147 -11.07 -1.54 -19.60
CA GLY A 147 -11.32 -1.45 -21.05
C GLY A 147 -10.49 -2.44 -21.88
N PRO A 148 -9.16 -2.49 -21.73
CA PRO A 148 -8.31 -3.46 -22.43
C PRO A 148 -8.59 -4.91 -22.06
N LEU A 149 -9.10 -5.20 -20.86
CA LEU A 149 -9.43 -6.56 -20.41
C LEU A 149 -10.72 -7.08 -21.06
N LEU A 150 -11.66 -6.19 -21.34
CA LEU A 150 -12.91 -6.52 -22.01
C LEU A 150 -12.76 -6.54 -23.54
N GLY A 151 -11.87 -5.70 -24.09
CA GLY A 151 -11.58 -5.65 -25.52
C GLY A 151 -10.59 -6.72 -26.02
N SER A 152 -9.84 -7.37 -25.12
CA SER A 152 -8.93 -8.48 -25.45
C SER A 152 -9.61 -9.85 -25.34
N GLY A 153 -10.85 -9.93 -25.82
CA GLY A 153 -11.57 -11.18 -26.04
C GLY A 153 -11.45 -11.68 -27.48
N ASP A 154 -10.29 -11.54 -28.14
CA ASP A 154 -9.90 -12.32 -29.34
C ASP A 154 -8.49 -11.89 -29.81
N ALA A 155 -7.46 -12.57 -29.31
CA ALA A 155 -6.14 -12.60 -29.96
C ALA A 155 -5.45 -13.94 -29.66
N VAL A 156 -6.20 -15.03 -29.78
CA VAL A 156 -5.66 -16.37 -30.01
C VAL A 156 -6.25 -16.83 -31.33
N THR A 157 -5.48 -16.67 -32.42
CA THR A 157 -5.35 -17.61 -33.56
C THR A 157 -4.46 -16.95 -34.63
N GLN A 158 -3.16 -17.25 -34.63
CA GLN A 158 -2.56 -17.91 -35.78
C GLN A 158 -1.27 -18.63 -35.37
N ALA A 159 -1.37 -19.95 -35.31
CA ALA A 159 -0.24 -20.85 -35.31
C ALA A 159 0.25 -21.05 -36.76
N GLY A 160 1.57 -21.11 -36.93
CA GLY A 160 2.27 -22.02 -37.84
C GLY A 160 2.04 -21.91 -39.36
N SER A 161 3.01 -21.33 -40.07
CA SER A 161 3.58 -21.93 -41.30
C SER A 161 4.76 -21.09 -41.82
N GLY A 162 5.91 -21.73 -42.02
CA GLY A 162 7.03 -21.10 -42.72
C GLY A 162 8.44 -21.45 -42.23
N ALA A 163 8.71 -22.72 -41.90
CA ALA A 163 10.07 -23.24 -42.03
C ALA A 163 10.28 -23.61 -43.50
N LEU A 164 11.14 -22.90 -44.23
CA LEU A 164 11.94 -23.46 -45.33
C LEU A 164 12.99 -22.45 -45.84
N LEU A 165 14.27 -22.83 -45.69
CA LEU A 165 15.42 -22.57 -46.58
C LEU A 165 15.85 -21.12 -46.86
N ALA A 166 17.02 -20.75 -46.32
CA ALA A 166 18.15 -20.37 -47.16
C ALA A 166 19.46 -20.53 -46.37
N ALA A 167 20.19 -21.61 -46.70
CA ALA A 167 21.59 -21.78 -46.37
C ALA A 167 22.46 -20.91 -47.30
N THR A 168 23.67 -20.62 -46.81
CA THR A 168 24.92 -20.38 -47.57
C THR A 168 24.99 -19.23 -48.59
N SER A 169 25.87 -18.27 -48.31
CA SER A 169 26.81 -17.77 -49.31
C SER A 169 28.00 -17.09 -48.63
N CYS A 170 29.15 -17.76 -48.65
CA CYS A 170 30.45 -17.08 -48.58
C CYS A 170 30.66 -16.29 -49.88
N GLY A 171 31.31 -15.14 -49.75
CA GLY A 171 31.90 -14.36 -50.82
C GLY A 171 32.92 -13.43 -50.21
#